data_AF-A0A821I1P8-F1
#
_entry.id   AF-A0A821I1P8-F1
#
_cell.length_a   1.000
_cell.length_b   1.000
_cell.length_c   1.000
_cell.angle_alpha   90.00
_cell.angle_beta   90.00
_cell.angle_gamma   90.00
#
_symmetry.space_group_name_H-M   'P 1'
#
loop_
_entity.id
_entity.type
_entity.pdbx_description
1 polymer ?
#
loop_
_entity_poly.entity_id
_entity_poly.type
_entity_poly.pdbx_seq_one_letter_code
_entity_poly.pdbx_strand_id
1 'polypeptide(L)'
;MFCASATGVLLPPFVINKSKRLFQEWCVKGPPSTGFENSDNGRMNQRLFCRWFEQIFLEHTKNMSRPLLLILDGHDCHFDVETLMLAIKNDV
;
A
#
# COMPACT_ATOMS: atom_id res chain seq x y z
N MET A 1 -2.37 5.27 4.29
CA MET A 1 -1.72 5.68 3.04
C MET A 1 -2.77 5.79 1.95
N PHE A 2 -2.70 6.84 1.16
CA PHE A 2 -3.53 7.06 -0.03
C PHE A 2 -2.62 7.11 -1.25
N CYS A 3 -3.13 6.70 -2.40
CA CYS A 3 -2.41 6.75 -3.67
C CYS A 3 -3.40 7.14 -4.76
N ALA A 4 -3.07 8.16 -5.55
CA ALA A 4 -3.94 8.68 -6.58
C ALA A 4 -3.14 8.90 -7.88
N SER A 5 -3.82 8.75 -9.02
CA SER A 5 -3.27 9.13 -10.32
C SER A 5 -3.44 10.62 -10.60
N ALA A 6 -2.69 11.14 -11.58
CA ALA A 6 -2.85 12.51 -12.08
C ALA A 6 -4.24 12.76 -12.70
N THR A 7 -4.92 11.71 -13.17
CA THR A 7 -6.29 11.77 -13.69
C THR A 7 -7.36 11.76 -12.59
N GLY A 8 -6.97 11.73 -11.32
CA GLY A 8 -7.88 11.77 -10.18
C GLY A 8 -8.44 10.42 -9.76
N VAL A 9 -7.89 9.30 -10.26
CA VAL A 9 -8.29 7.96 -9.82
C VAL A 9 -7.60 7.65 -8.49
N LEU A 10 -8.38 7.43 -7.44
CA LEU A 10 -7.90 7.08 -6.11
C LEU A 10 -7.91 5.56 -5.94
N LEU A 11 -6.77 4.98 -5.55
CA LEU A 11 -6.69 3.58 -5.13
C LEU A 11 -7.31 3.40 -3.73
N PRO A 12 -7.77 2.19 -3.37
CA PRO A 12 -8.30 1.95 -2.04
C PRO A 12 -7.31 2.34 -0.93
N PRO A 13 -7.81 2.83 0.22
CA PRO A 13 -6.95 3.26 1.30
C PRO A 13 -6.26 2.08 1.97
N PHE A 14 -5.13 2.37 2.61
CA PHE A 14 -4.41 1.43 3.48
C PHE A 14 -4.28 2.01 4.88
N VAL A 15 -4.97 1.42 5.84
CA VAL A 15 -5.12 1.93 7.20
C VAL A 15 -4.21 1.15 8.14
N ILE A 16 -3.40 1.88 8.90
CA ILE A 16 -2.49 1.30 9.90
C ILE A 16 -2.98 1.73 11.28
N ASN A 17 -3.49 0.77 12.04
CA ASN A 17 -3.92 1.01 13.42
C ASN A 17 -2.74 0.92 14.39
N LYS A 18 -2.69 1.82 15.37
CA LYS A 18 -1.74 1.73 16.49
C LYS A 18 -2.23 0.67 17.47
N SER A 19 -1.72 -0.55 17.37
CA SER A 19 -2.11 -1.66 18.25
C SER A 19 -1.13 -2.82 18.21
N LYS A 20 -1.20 -3.69 19.22
CA LYS A 20 -0.46 -4.96 19.27
C LYS A 20 -1.07 -6.04 18.38
N ARG A 21 -2.36 -5.92 18.05
CA ARG A 21 -3.13 -6.86 17.22
C ARG A 21 -4.15 -6.10 16.40
N LEU A 22 -4.43 -6.57 15.19
CA LEU A 22 -5.55 -6.10 14.39
C LEU A 22 -6.83 -6.82 14.81
N PHE A 23 -7.87 -6.06 15.15
CA PHE A 23 -9.19 -6.60 15.49
C PHE A 23 -10.08 -6.55 14.25
N GLN A 24 -10.78 -7.65 13.96
CA GLN A 24 -11.57 -7.79 12.72
C GLN A 24 -12.70 -6.77 12.65
N GLU A 25 -13.23 -6.37 13.81
CA GLU A 25 -14.26 -5.35 13.99
C GLU A 25 -13.80 -3.95 13.55
N TRP A 26 -12.50 -3.70 13.40
CA TRP A 26 -11.98 -2.44 12.87
C TRP A 26 -11.92 -2.43 11.34
N CYS A 27 -11.99 -3.61 10.73
CA CYS A 27 -11.91 -3.80 9.29
C CYS A 27 -13.29 -3.84 8.61
N VAL A 28 -14.37 -3.64 9.37
CA VAL A 28 -15.75 -3.62 8.86
C VAL A 28 -16.19 -2.18 8.58
N LYS A 29 -17.09 -2.00 7.60
CA LYS A 29 -17.68 -0.70 7.20
C LYS A 29 -16.69 0.36 6.67
N GLY A 30 -15.44 -0.02 6.37
CA GLY A 30 -14.53 0.84 5.61
C GLY A 30 -14.92 0.95 4.13
N PRO A 31 -14.28 1.88 3.38
CA PRO A 31 -14.41 1.90 1.93
C PRO A 31 -14.09 0.53 1.30
N PRO A 32 -14.70 0.19 0.15
CA PRO A 32 -14.42 -1.08 -0.52
C PRO A 32 -12.93 -1.30 -0.77
N SER A 33 -12.47 -2.55 -0.61
CA SER A 33 -11.08 -2.97 -0.83
C SER A 33 -10.04 -2.25 0.04
N THR A 34 -10.44 -1.60 1.14
CA THR A 34 -9.49 -1.02 2.09
C THR A 34 -8.57 -2.09 2.67
N GLY A 35 -7.26 -1.85 2.61
CA GLY A 35 -6.28 -2.66 3.32
C GLY A 35 -6.20 -2.21 4.78
N PHE A 36 -6.26 -3.17 5.71
CA PHE A 36 -6.14 -2.90 7.15
C PHE A 36 -4.98 -3.67 7.74
N GLU A 37 -4.10 -2.96 8.43
CA GLU A 37 -2.94 -3.51 9.13
C GLU A 37 -2.77 -2.81 10.48
N ASN A 38 -1.82 -3.30 11.28
CA ASN A 38 -1.42 -2.63 12.51
C ASN A 38 0.10 -2.54 12.66
N SER A 39 0.52 -1.55 13.45
CA SER A 39 1.87 -1.47 14.00
C SER A 39 1.84 -0.96 15.44
N ASP A 40 2.90 -1.22 16.19
CA ASP A 40 3.02 -0.80 17.59
C ASP A 40 2.89 0.72 17.78
N ASN A 41 3.30 1.50 16.78
CA ASN A 41 3.29 2.96 16.81
C ASN A 41 2.25 3.58 15.86
N GLY A 42 1.51 2.78 15.09
CA GLY A 42 0.55 3.25 14.09
C GLY A 42 1.20 3.90 12.85
N ARG A 43 2.52 3.76 12.69
CA ARG A 43 3.26 4.31 11.54
C ARG A 43 3.59 3.21 10.54
N MET A 44 3.85 3.65 9.30
CA MET A 44 4.39 2.82 8.24
C MET A 44 5.79 2.30 8.60
N ASN A 45 6.13 1.12 8.08
CA ASN A 45 7.48 0.57 8.06
C ASN A 45 7.66 -0.25 6.77
N GLN A 46 8.86 -0.75 6.51
CA GLN A 46 9.19 -1.52 5.30
C GLN A 46 8.22 -2.71 5.06
N ARG A 47 7.95 -3.52 6.10
CA ARG A 47 7.01 -4.66 6.00
C ARG A 47 5.62 -4.21 5.55
N LEU A 48 5.11 -3.14 6.16
CA LEU A 48 3.78 -2.60 5.86
C LEU A 48 3.73 -1.96 4.48
N PHE A 49 4.81 -1.31 4.05
CA PHE A 49 4.93 -0.73 2.73
C PHE A 49 4.95 -1.82 1.64
N CYS A 50 5.73 -2.88 1.82
CA CYS A 50 5.74 -4.05 0.93
C CYS A 50 4.33 -4.65 0.79
N ARG A 51 3.62 -4.84 1.91
CA ARG A 51 2.21 -5.30 1.89
C ARG A 51 1.28 -4.34 1.18
N TRP A 52 1.41 -3.04 1.40
CA TRP A 52 0.63 -2.03 0.68
C TRP A 52 0.92 -2.09 -0.82
N PHE A 53 2.19 -2.20 -1.21
CA PHE A 53 2.60 -2.27 -2.60
C PHE A 53 1.98 -3.49 -3.30
N GLU A 54 2.04 -4.67 -2.67
CA GLU A 54 1.46 -5.89 -3.22
C GLU A 54 -0.09 -5.86 -3.24
N GLN A 55 -0.72 -5.62 -2.10
CA GLN A 55 -2.17 -5.80 -1.92
C GLN A 55 -3.00 -4.65 -2.47
N ILE A 56 -2.44 -3.44 -2.50
CA ILE A 56 -3.16 -2.24 -2.95
C ILE A 56 -2.63 -1.81 -4.30
N PHE A 57 -1.35 -1.44 -4.39
CA PHE A 57 -0.83 -0.82 -5.61
C PHE A 57 -0.85 -1.80 -6.80
N LEU A 58 -0.20 -2.96 -6.69
CA LEU A 58 -0.13 -3.92 -7.80
C LEU A 58 -1.52 -4.49 -8.14
N GLU A 59 -2.29 -4.92 -7.15
CA GLU A 59 -3.62 -5.52 -7.39
C GLU A 59 -4.58 -4.57 -8.13
N HIS A 60 -4.54 -3.28 -7.81
CA HIS A 60 -5.45 -2.30 -8.40
C HIS A 60 -4.90 -1.61 -9.67
N THR A 61 -3.64 -1.86 -10.02
CA THR A 61 -3.01 -1.33 -11.24
C THR A 61 -2.69 -2.41 -12.28
N LYS A 62 -2.86 -3.70 -11.97
CA LYS A 62 -2.52 -4.83 -12.85
C LYS A 62 -3.10 -4.77 -14.27
N ASN A 63 -4.27 -4.14 -14.43
CA ASN A 63 -4.96 -4.02 -15.72
C ASN A 63 -4.78 -2.64 -16.37
N MET A 64 -3.96 -1.77 -15.81
CA MET A 64 -3.68 -0.45 -16.39
C MET A 64 -2.67 -0.56 -17.53
N SER A 65 -2.77 0.37 -18.48
CA SER A 65 -1.81 0.48 -19.59
C SER A 65 -0.42 0.83 -19.08
N ARG A 66 0.59 0.14 -19.60
CA ARG A 66 2.00 0.41 -19.31
C ARG A 66 2.54 1.58 -20.14
N PRO A 67 3.55 2.31 -19.65
CA PRO A 67 4.26 2.12 -18.38
C PRO A 67 3.48 2.61 -17.15
N LEU A 68 3.77 2.04 -15.97
CA LEU A 68 3.34 2.58 -14.68
C LEU A 68 4.47 3.38 -14.04
N LEU A 69 4.13 4.48 -13.37
CA LEU A 69 5.08 5.29 -12.60
C LEU A 69 4.51 5.52 -11.20
N LEU A 70 5.21 5.00 -10.18
CA LEU A 70 4.92 5.27 -8.79
C LEU A 70 5.93 6.29 -8.24
N ILE A 71 5.43 7.43 -7.75
CA ILE A 71 6.24 8.49 -7.16
C ILE A 71 6.04 8.48 -5.65
N LEU A 72 7.14 8.48 -4.89
CA LEU A 72 7.17 8.43 -3.43
C LEU A 72 8.09 9.53 -2.90
N ASP A 73 8.00 9.83 -1.61
CA ASP A 73 9.00 10.67 -0.96
C ASP A 73 10.29 9.86 -0.63
N GLY A 74 11.26 10.50 0.01
CA GLY A 74 12.53 9.89 0.37
C GLY A 74 12.53 9.12 1.69
N HIS A 75 11.37 8.72 2.24
CA HIS A 75 11.31 8.05 3.54
C HIS A 75 11.84 6.61 3.47
N ASP A 76 12.58 6.20 4.50
CA ASP A 76 13.26 4.88 4.59
C ASP A 76 12.32 3.68 4.43
N CYS A 77 11.06 3.79 4.85
CA CYS A 77 10.05 2.74 4.74
C CYS A 77 9.77 2.28 3.31
N HIS A 78 10.10 3.09 2.30
CA HIS A 78 9.95 2.74 0.88
C HIS A 78 11.08 1.85 0.36
N PHE A 79 12.21 1.80 1.07
CA PHE A 79 13.42 1.12 0.63
C PHE A 79 13.51 -0.26 1.28
N ASP A 80 13.01 -1.26 0.57
CA ASP A 80 13.08 -2.66 0.97
C ASP A 80 13.34 -3.55 -0.26
N VAL A 81 14.17 -4.58 -0.07
CA VAL A 81 14.62 -5.45 -1.17
C VAL A 81 13.45 -6.23 -1.76
N GLU A 82 12.55 -6.74 -0.91
CA GLU A 82 11.38 -7.50 -1.38
C GLU A 82 10.47 -6.60 -2.23
N THR A 83 10.23 -5.37 -1.78
CA THR A 83 9.43 -4.40 -2.52
C THR A 83 10.07 -4.04 -3.87
N LEU A 84 11.38 -3.82 -3.91
CA LEU A 84 12.14 -3.57 -5.15
C LEU A 84 12.04 -4.74 -6.13
N MET A 85 12.19 -5.97 -5.64
CA MET A 85 12.08 -7.17 -6.47
C MET A 85 10.66 -7.35 -7.02
N LEU A 86 9.62 -7.02 -6.22
CA LEU A 86 8.24 -7.00 -6.68
C LEU A 86 8.01 -5.93 -7.75
N ALA A 87 8.58 -4.73 -7.60
CA ALA A 87 8.46 -3.66 -8.59
C ALA A 87 9.08 -4.08 -9.93
N ILE A 88 10.33 -4.57 -9.91
CA ILE A 88 11.03 -5.06 -11.10
C ILE A 88 10.24 -6.19 -11.78
N LYS A 89 9.74 -7.17 -11.01
CA LYS A 89 8.96 -8.30 -11.54
C LYS A 89 7.67 -7.85 -12.23
N ASN A 90 7.09 -6.73 -11.79
CA ASN A 90 5.81 -6.22 -12.27
C ASN A 90 5.94 -5.00 -13.19
N ASP A 91 7.14 -4.68 -13.69
CA ASP A 91 7.39 -3.55 -14.62
C ASP A 91 6.87 -2.20 -14.10
N VAL A 92 7.13 -1.92 -12.83
CA VAL A 92 6.81 -0.66 -12.11
C VAL A 92 8.08 0.07 -11.74
#